data_AF-A0A7J6RAJ0-F1
#
_entry.id   AF-A0A7J6RAJ0-F1
#
_cell.length_a   1.000
_cell.length_b   1.000
_cell.length_c   1.000
_cell.angle_alpha   90.00
_cell.angle_beta   90.00
_cell.angle_gamma   90.00
#
_symmetry.space_group_name_H-M   'P 1'
#
loop_
_entity.id
_entity.type
_entity.pdbx_description
1 polymer ?
#
loop_
_entity_poly.entity_id
_entity_poly.type
_entity_poly.pdbx_seq_one_letter_code
_entity_poly.pdbx_strand_id
1 'polypeptide(L)'
;MMEEIEQANQKVKAAEAECKTKEKACHKISVKCDKLLNKFNDMDRQLTKSKEDLKTCEIKLKRTKKEITTNENKAEKLKDDAKEMEEVDLPKVESDIKKLEEKSESERKKLEEIYGKEAKCSTEKKEELDNLTKDLEELRAAEGEYKRDINDMQKQKKQLTDKVSAAQGQRARVEQEKQIMVDKLRQREEAMEESKRITERAIMQAAQSGQLRGVHGRLGDLGTVDDVYDVAACTAASGTLDNIVVDHAEAAQAVVEFCKQRRLGRVTCIILDKVGILGRDTLVRSYLRLLGRDSMAVREDDDNGRVLL
;
A
#
# COMPACT_ATOMS: atom_id res chain seq x y z
N MET A 1 -3.15 12.62 6.41
CA MET A 1 -3.65 12.87 5.04
C MET A 1 -2.65 12.55 3.93
N MET A 2 -1.44 13.14 3.86
CA MET A 2 -0.39 12.71 2.90
C MET A 2 0.23 11.35 3.29
N GLU A 3 0.56 11.16 4.57
CA GLU A 3 1.09 9.88 5.10
C GLU A 3 0.12 8.69 4.89
N GLU A 4 -1.19 8.91 4.98
CA GLU A 4 -2.19 7.84 4.82
C GLU A 4 -2.33 7.40 3.35
N ILE A 5 -2.16 8.33 2.40
CA ILE A 5 -2.16 8.03 0.96
C ILE A 5 -0.88 7.28 0.59
N GLU A 6 0.25 7.65 1.19
CA GLU A 6 1.53 7.00 0.93
C GLU A 6 1.58 5.58 1.53
N GLN A 7 1.03 5.39 2.73
CA GLN A 7 0.81 4.07 3.32
C GLN A 7 -0.19 3.22 2.51
N ALA A 8 -1.25 3.81 1.97
CA ALA A 8 -2.21 3.11 1.12
C ALA A 8 -1.58 2.66 -0.21
N ASN A 9 -0.78 3.52 -0.85
CA ASN A 9 -0.07 3.18 -2.09
C ASN A 9 1.03 2.14 -1.87
N GLN A 10 1.73 2.17 -0.73
CA GLN A 10 2.65 1.10 -0.35
C GLN A 10 1.93 -0.24 -0.15
N LYS A 11 0.74 -0.24 0.48
CA LYS A 11 -0.09 -1.44 0.65
C LYS A 11 -0.63 -1.98 -0.68
N VAL A 12 -1.01 -1.11 -1.63
CA VAL A 12 -1.45 -1.53 -2.98
C VAL A 12 -0.28 -2.16 -3.74
N LYS A 13 0.91 -1.55 -3.71
CA LYS A 13 2.12 -2.15 -4.33
C LYS A 13 2.49 -3.49 -3.69
N ALA A 14 2.35 -3.62 -2.37
CA ALA A 14 2.59 -4.88 -1.67
C ALA A 14 1.56 -5.95 -2.09
N ALA A 15 0.27 -5.60 -2.17
CA ALA A 15 -0.79 -6.51 -2.60
C ALA A 15 -0.65 -6.92 -4.09
N GLU A 16 -0.21 -6.02 -4.97
CA GLU A 16 0.07 -6.35 -6.37
C GLU A 16 1.29 -7.27 -6.53
N ALA A 17 2.32 -7.07 -5.71
CA ALA A 17 3.48 -7.95 -5.66
C ALA A 17 3.09 -9.35 -5.15
N GLU A 18 2.29 -9.43 -4.08
CA GLU A 18 1.75 -10.70 -3.59
C GLU A 18 0.86 -11.40 -4.62
N CYS A 19 0.00 -10.65 -5.32
CA CYS A 19 -0.86 -11.19 -6.38
C CYS A 19 -0.03 -11.80 -7.53
N LYS A 20 1.03 -11.12 -7.98
CA LYS A 20 1.95 -11.65 -8.99
C LYS A 20 2.73 -12.88 -8.50
N THR A 21 3.10 -12.94 -7.23
CA THR A 21 3.77 -14.13 -6.67
C THR A 21 2.82 -15.33 -6.57
N LYS A 22 1.55 -15.09 -6.19
CA LYS A 22 0.51 -16.12 -6.12
C LYS A 22 0.06 -16.59 -7.50
N GLU A 23 -0.03 -15.72 -8.50
CA GLU A 23 -0.25 -16.11 -9.90
C GLU A 23 0.86 -17.04 -10.43
N LYS A 24 2.12 -16.72 -10.14
CA LYS A 24 3.26 -17.59 -10.47
C LYS A 24 3.21 -18.93 -9.73
N ALA A 25 2.75 -18.94 -8.48
CA ALA A 25 2.54 -20.17 -7.72
C ALA A 25 1.41 -21.01 -8.32
N CYS A 26 0.28 -20.39 -8.69
CA CYS A 26 -0.87 -21.02 -9.32
C CYS A 26 -0.49 -21.62 -10.69
N HIS A 27 0.29 -20.91 -11.49
CA HIS A 27 0.82 -21.43 -12.76
C HIS A 27 1.78 -22.61 -12.54
N LYS A 28 2.66 -22.55 -11.53
CA LYS A 28 3.52 -23.68 -11.16
C LYS A 28 2.73 -24.91 -10.73
N ILE A 29 1.64 -24.73 -9.99
CA ILE A 29 0.76 -25.81 -9.54
C ILE A 29 -0.03 -26.38 -10.72
N SER A 30 -0.54 -25.55 -11.62
CA SER A 30 -1.20 -25.98 -12.87
C SER A 30 -0.28 -26.84 -13.72
N VAL A 31 0.96 -26.41 -13.95
CA VAL A 31 1.96 -27.19 -14.72
C VAL A 31 2.31 -28.50 -14.02
N LYS A 32 2.27 -28.54 -12.68
CA LYS A 32 2.43 -29.80 -11.92
C LYS A 32 1.21 -30.71 -12.06
N CYS A 33 0.00 -30.16 -12.05
CA CYS A 33 -1.25 -30.91 -12.28
C CYS A 33 -1.28 -31.51 -13.68
N ASP A 34 -0.90 -30.76 -14.72
CA ASP A 34 -0.83 -31.27 -16.09
C ASP A 34 0.20 -32.40 -16.23
N LYS A 35 1.36 -32.27 -15.57
CA LYS A 35 2.37 -33.32 -15.53
C LYS A 35 1.89 -34.58 -14.80
N LEU A 36 1.16 -34.42 -13.70
CA LEU A 36 0.57 -35.53 -12.96
C LEU A 36 -0.57 -36.19 -13.75
N LEU A 37 -1.38 -35.42 -14.47
CA LEU A 37 -2.45 -35.92 -15.34
C LEU A 37 -1.88 -36.73 -16.50
N ASN A 38 -0.79 -36.27 -17.12
CA ASN A 38 -0.09 -37.03 -18.15
C ASN A 38 0.50 -38.33 -17.60
N LYS A 39 1.10 -38.32 -16.40
CA LYS A 39 1.56 -39.54 -15.73
C LYS A 39 0.42 -40.50 -15.39
N PHE A 40 -0.72 -39.97 -14.95
CA PHE A 40 -1.92 -40.76 -14.67
C PHE A 40 -2.44 -41.43 -15.95
N ASN A 41 -2.53 -40.69 -17.04
CA ASN A 41 -2.95 -41.23 -18.34
C ASN A 41 -1.97 -42.29 -18.86
N ASP A 42 -0.67 -42.09 -18.69
CA ASP A 42 0.35 -43.10 -19.04
C ASP A 42 0.24 -44.36 -18.17
N MET A 43 -0.01 -44.21 -16.86
CA MET A 43 -0.25 -45.34 -15.96
C MET A 43 -1.54 -46.09 -16.31
N ASP A 44 -2.64 -45.39 -16.63
CA ASP A 44 -3.89 -46.01 -17.05
C ASP A 44 -3.73 -46.76 -18.40
N ARG A 45 -2.90 -46.22 -19.30
CA ARG A 45 -2.50 -46.87 -20.55
C ARG A 45 -1.62 -48.11 -20.32
N GLN A 46 -0.76 -48.11 -19.29
CA GLN A 46 -0.01 -49.29 -18.88
C GLN A 46 -0.90 -50.33 -18.21
N LEU A 47 -1.89 -49.89 -17.45
CA LEU A 47 -2.83 -50.77 -16.74
C LEU A 47 -3.81 -51.44 -17.71
N THR A 48 -4.24 -50.76 -18.77
CA THR A 48 -5.01 -51.34 -19.88
C THR A 48 -4.19 -52.35 -20.68
N LYS A 49 -2.94 -52.05 -21.03
CA LYS A 49 -2.02 -53.02 -21.67
C LYS A 49 -1.79 -54.25 -20.79
N SER A 50 -1.51 -54.06 -19.50
CA SER A 50 -1.33 -55.16 -18.56
C SER A 50 -2.59 -56.01 -18.40
N LYS A 51 -3.80 -55.41 -18.44
CA LYS A 51 -5.07 -56.15 -18.48
C LYS A 51 -5.26 -56.95 -19.79
N GLU A 52 -4.82 -56.43 -20.92
CA GLU A 52 -4.82 -57.17 -22.20
C GLU A 52 -3.83 -58.34 -22.17
N ASP A 53 -2.61 -58.11 -21.66
CA ASP A 53 -1.61 -59.16 -21.45
C ASP A 53 -2.16 -60.26 -20.53
N LEU A 54 -2.87 -59.90 -19.47
CA LEU A 54 -3.52 -60.85 -18.54
C LEU A 54 -4.57 -61.71 -19.25
N LYS A 55 -5.41 -61.11 -20.12
CA LYS A 55 -6.35 -61.87 -20.97
C LYS A 55 -5.63 -62.79 -21.94
N THR A 56 -4.53 -62.36 -22.56
CA THR A 56 -3.75 -63.23 -23.45
C THR A 56 -3.08 -64.37 -22.70
N CYS A 57 -2.58 -64.12 -21.48
CA CYS A 57 -2.04 -65.14 -20.58
C CYS A 57 -3.13 -66.13 -20.15
N GLU A 58 -4.34 -65.69 -19.77
CA GLU A 58 -5.47 -66.57 -19.48
C GLU A 58 -5.83 -67.48 -20.67
N ILE A 59 -5.79 -66.96 -21.89
CA ILE A 59 -6.02 -67.76 -23.12
C ILE A 59 -4.90 -68.79 -23.31
N LYS A 60 -3.64 -68.40 -23.12
CA LYS A 60 -2.48 -69.33 -23.13
C LYS A 60 -2.60 -70.39 -22.04
N LEU A 61 -3.14 -70.03 -20.87
CA LEU A 61 -3.36 -70.94 -19.74
C LEU A 61 -4.49 -71.93 -20.03
N LYS A 62 -5.56 -71.50 -20.70
CA LYS A 62 -6.62 -72.40 -21.18
C LYS A 62 -6.12 -73.36 -22.27
N ARG A 63 -5.22 -72.90 -23.14
CA ARG A 63 -4.59 -73.76 -24.17
C ARG A 63 -3.65 -74.79 -23.56
N THR A 64 -2.73 -74.37 -22.69
CA THR A 64 -1.80 -75.26 -21.99
C THR A 64 -2.53 -76.22 -21.05
N LYS A 65 -3.59 -75.79 -20.35
CA LYS A 65 -4.47 -76.72 -19.61
C LYS A 65 -5.12 -77.75 -20.52
N LYS A 66 -5.61 -77.37 -21.71
CA LYS A 66 -6.14 -78.31 -22.70
C LYS A 66 -5.05 -79.28 -23.20
N GLU A 67 -3.84 -78.79 -23.42
CA GLU A 67 -2.67 -79.61 -23.81
C GLU A 67 -2.26 -80.58 -22.70
N ILE A 68 -2.28 -80.15 -21.44
CA ILE A 68 -2.07 -81.01 -20.26
C ILE A 68 -3.15 -82.08 -20.20
N THR A 69 -4.45 -81.73 -20.29
CA THR A 69 -5.52 -82.75 -20.27
C THR A 69 -5.47 -83.70 -21.47
N THR A 70 -5.02 -83.24 -22.64
CA THR A 70 -4.83 -84.12 -23.79
C THR A 70 -3.59 -85.00 -23.64
N ASN A 71 -2.52 -84.50 -22.99
CA ASN A 71 -1.35 -85.30 -22.66
C ASN A 71 -1.64 -86.29 -21.52
N GLU A 72 -2.45 -85.93 -20.53
CA GLU A 72 -2.95 -86.83 -19.48
C GLU A 72 -3.82 -87.93 -20.08
N ASN A 73 -4.77 -87.58 -20.96
CA ASN A 73 -5.58 -88.57 -21.68
C ASN A 73 -4.74 -89.44 -22.64
N LYS A 74 -3.67 -88.90 -23.25
CA LYS A 74 -2.72 -89.68 -24.04
C LYS A 74 -1.88 -90.59 -23.15
N ALA A 75 -1.48 -90.15 -21.95
CA ALA A 75 -0.78 -90.96 -20.97
C ALA A 75 -1.68 -92.08 -20.42
N GLU A 76 -2.98 -91.83 -20.29
CA GLU A 76 -3.98 -92.84 -19.90
C GLU A 76 -4.22 -93.87 -21.01
N LYS A 77 -4.32 -93.41 -22.28
CA LYS A 77 -4.36 -94.31 -23.45
C LYS A 77 -3.09 -95.14 -23.61
N LEU A 78 -1.91 -94.52 -23.45
CA LEU A 78 -0.64 -95.24 -23.48
C LEU A 78 -0.48 -96.19 -22.29
N LYS A 79 -1.13 -95.92 -21.13
CA LYS A 79 -1.22 -96.86 -20.00
C LYS A 79 -2.08 -98.07 -20.34
N ASP A 80 -3.14 -97.91 -21.13
CA ASP A 80 -3.97 -99.03 -21.58
C ASP A 80 -3.30 -99.80 -22.73
N ASP A 81 -2.63 -99.11 -23.68
CA ASP A 81 -1.80 -99.74 -24.71
C ASP A 81 -0.59 -100.49 -24.11
N ALA A 82 -0.03 -100.01 -22.99
CA ALA A 82 1.05 -100.69 -22.26
C ALA A 82 0.57 -101.95 -21.51
N LYS A 83 -0.73 -102.06 -21.19
CA LYS A 83 -1.32 -103.32 -20.68
C LYS A 83 -1.52 -104.34 -21.79
N GLU A 84 -1.69 -103.91 -23.04
CA GLU A 84 -1.73 -104.80 -24.20
C GLU A 84 -0.33 -105.19 -24.73
N MET A 85 0.72 -104.43 -24.40
CA MET A 85 2.14 -104.74 -24.72
C MET A 85 2.92 -105.36 -23.54
N GLU A 86 2.37 -106.34 -22.83
CA GLU A 86 2.97 -106.92 -21.62
C GLU A 86 4.25 -107.78 -21.87
N GLU A 87 4.79 -107.87 -23.09
CA GLU A 87 5.97 -108.71 -23.36
C GLU A 87 7.31 -108.00 -23.64
N VAL A 88 7.39 -106.72 -24.02
CA VAL A 88 8.71 -106.07 -24.28
C VAL A 88 8.66 -104.53 -24.07
N ASP A 89 9.57 -103.99 -23.24
CA ASP A 89 9.89 -102.54 -23.01
C ASP A 89 9.32 -101.78 -21.76
N LEU A 90 9.08 -102.46 -20.61
CA LEU A 90 8.79 -101.82 -19.29
C LEU A 90 9.77 -100.70 -18.82
N PRO A 91 11.11 -100.85 -18.88
CA PRO A 91 12.02 -99.87 -18.24
C PRO A 91 12.14 -98.52 -18.97
N LYS A 92 11.85 -98.47 -20.28
CA LYS A 92 11.91 -97.21 -21.06
C LYS A 92 10.71 -96.32 -20.75
N VAL A 93 9.52 -96.93 -20.67
CA VAL A 93 8.26 -96.24 -20.37
C VAL A 93 8.28 -95.64 -18.96
N GLU A 94 8.79 -96.36 -17.97
CA GLU A 94 8.97 -95.83 -16.60
C GLU A 94 9.93 -94.63 -16.54
N SER A 95 10.99 -94.64 -17.36
CA SER A 95 11.97 -93.54 -17.41
C SER A 95 11.38 -92.25 -17.99
N ASP A 96 10.47 -92.36 -18.95
CA ASP A 96 9.85 -91.21 -19.60
C ASP A 96 8.69 -90.64 -18.79
N ILE A 97 7.97 -91.49 -18.05
CA ILE A 97 6.98 -91.06 -17.04
C ILE A 97 7.66 -90.19 -15.97
N LYS A 98 8.78 -90.66 -15.38
CA LYS A 98 9.53 -89.87 -14.39
C LYS A 98 10.00 -88.50 -14.93
N LYS A 99 10.54 -88.46 -16.15
CA LYS A 99 10.96 -87.20 -16.78
C LYS A 99 9.79 -86.24 -17.02
N LEU A 100 8.61 -86.77 -17.34
CA LEU A 100 7.40 -85.97 -17.55
C LEU A 100 6.84 -85.45 -16.22
N GLU A 101 6.86 -86.25 -15.16
CA GLU A 101 6.47 -85.85 -13.81
C GLU A 101 7.39 -84.75 -13.26
N GLU A 102 8.71 -84.90 -13.40
CA GLU A 102 9.69 -83.87 -13.00
C GLU A 102 9.50 -82.56 -13.78
N LYS A 103 9.22 -82.64 -15.09
CA LYS A 103 8.90 -81.46 -15.90
C LYS A 103 7.61 -80.79 -15.43
N SER A 104 6.55 -81.56 -15.19
CA SER A 104 5.26 -81.07 -14.69
C SER A 104 5.38 -80.37 -13.33
N GLU A 105 6.13 -80.95 -12.38
CA GLU A 105 6.40 -80.31 -11.09
C GLU A 105 7.22 -79.02 -11.22
N SER A 106 8.23 -79.01 -12.10
CA SER A 106 9.05 -77.83 -12.34
C SER A 106 8.25 -76.67 -12.96
N GLU A 107 7.30 -76.99 -13.83
CA GLU A 107 6.40 -76.01 -14.46
C GLU A 107 5.35 -75.50 -13.47
N ARG A 108 4.81 -76.35 -12.60
CA ARG A 108 3.93 -75.97 -11.49
C ARG A 108 4.60 -74.95 -10.56
N LYS A 109 5.83 -75.22 -10.13
CA LYS A 109 6.59 -74.31 -9.24
C LYS A 109 6.82 -72.93 -9.86
N LYS A 110 7.16 -72.88 -11.16
CA LYS A 110 7.32 -71.61 -11.89
C LYS A 110 6.01 -70.83 -12.00
N LEU A 111 4.90 -71.52 -12.24
CA LEU A 111 3.56 -70.91 -12.28
C LEU A 111 3.20 -70.27 -10.93
N GLU A 112 3.43 -70.97 -9.83
CA GLU A 112 3.14 -70.47 -8.48
C GLU A 112 3.99 -69.24 -8.12
N GLU A 113 5.27 -69.22 -8.51
CA GLU A 113 6.15 -68.06 -8.33
C GLU A 113 5.69 -66.83 -9.13
N ILE A 114 5.21 -67.03 -10.36
CA ILE A 114 4.67 -65.97 -11.23
C ILE A 114 3.39 -65.39 -10.61
N TYR A 115 2.44 -66.23 -10.19
CA TYR A 115 1.22 -65.78 -9.52
C TYR A 115 1.51 -65.02 -8.22
N GLY A 116 2.47 -65.48 -7.42
CA GLY A 116 2.89 -64.79 -6.20
C GLY A 116 3.49 -63.41 -6.47
N LYS A 117 4.28 -63.26 -7.55
CA LYS A 117 4.85 -61.97 -7.95
C LYS A 117 3.79 -61.02 -8.52
N GLU A 118 2.86 -61.52 -9.34
CA GLU A 118 1.75 -60.71 -9.87
C GLU A 118 0.80 -60.22 -8.78
N ALA A 119 0.46 -61.08 -7.81
CA ALA A 119 -0.40 -60.69 -6.69
C ALA A 119 0.21 -59.55 -5.87
N LYS A 120 1.51 -59.63 -5.53
CA LYS A 120 2.24 -58.58 -4.81
C LYS A 120 2.32 -57.27 -5.60
N CYS A 121 2.65 -57.35 -6.89
CA CYS A 121 2.70 -56.16 -7.75
C CYS A 121 1.32 -55.50 -7.92
N SER A 122 0.24 -56.29 -7.91
CA SER A 122 -1.13 -55.77 -7.99
C SER A 122 -1.56 -55.07 -6.70
N THR A 123 -1.16 -55.58 -5.52
CA THR A 123 -1.47 -54.94 -4.25
C THR A 123 -0.71 -53.63 -4.05
N GLU A 124 0.60 -53.61 -4.36
CA GLU A 124 1.44 -52.40 -4.26
C GLU A 124 0.89 -51.27 -5.14
N LYS A 125 0.52 -51.57 -6.39
CA LYS A 125 -0.06 -50.57 -7.31
C LYS A 125 -1.42 -50.05 -6.86
N LYS A 126 -2.22 -50.86 -6.15
CA LYS A 126 -3.51 -50.42 -5.59
C LYS A 126 -3.31 -49.46 -4.43
N GLU A 127 -2.36 -49.76 -3.55
CA GLU A 127 -2.01 -48.87 -2.43
C GLU A 127 -1.47 -47.53 -2.94
N GLU A 128 -0.62 -47.54 -3.97
CA GLU A 128 -0.15 -46.31 -4.63
C GLU A 128 -1.29 -45.50 -5.25
N LEU A 129 -2.29 -46.16 -5.86
CA LEU A 129 -3.47 -45.52 -6.43
C LEU A 129 -4.37 -44.88 -5.36
N ASP A 130 -4.56 -45.56 -4.23
CA ASP A 130 -5.34 -45.06 -3.10
C ASP A 130 -4.67 -43.84 -2.43
N ASN A 131 -3.33 -43.85 -2.32
CA ASN A 131 -2.60 -42.69 -1.80
C ASN A 131 -2.67 -41.52 -2.77
N LEU A 132 -2.49 -41.77 -4.07
CA LEU A 132 -2.56 -40.71 -5.09
C LEU A 132 -3.95 -40.08 -5.21
N THR A 133 -5.01 -40.87 -5.00
CA THR A 133 -6.39 -40.35 -5.00
C THR A 133 -6.67 -39.48 -3.78
N LYS A 134 -6.18 -39.86 -2.59
CA LYS A 134 -6.26 -38.99 -1.39
C LYS A 134 -5.53 -37.66 -1.59
N ASP A 135 -4.30 -37.70 -2.12
CA ASP A 135 -3.54 -36.48 -2.41
C ASP A 135 -4.26 -35.57 -3.41
N LEU A 136 -4.94 -36.14 -4.41
CA LEU A 136 -5.74 -35.39 -5.37
C LEU A 136 -6.96 -34.72 -4.74
N GLU A 137 -7.63 -35.38 -3.81
CA GLU A 137 -8.78 -34.82 -3.09
C GLU A 137 -8.35 -33.66 -2.19
N GLU A 138 -7.24 -33.80 -1.46
CA GLU A 138 -6.67 -32.73 -0.64
C GLU A 138 -6.28 -31.51 -1.48
N LEU A 139 -5.61 -31.73 -2.63
CA LEU A 139 -5.23 -30.65 -3.54
C LEU A 139 -6.45 -29.94 -4.13
N ARG A 140 -7.53 -30.67 -4.46
CA ARG A 140 -8.78 -30.08 -4.95
C ARG A 140 -9.48 -29.25 -3.87
N ALA A 141 -9.47 -29.71 -2.62
CA ALA A 141 -10.02 -28.94 -1.50
C ALA A 141 -9.27 -27.61 -1.33
N ALA A 142 -7.92 -27.67 -1.31
CA ALA A 142 -7.08 -26.47 -1.24
C ALA A 142 -7.31 -25.52 -2.43
N GLU A 143 -7.46 -26.04 -3.66
CA GLU A 143 -7.78 -25.23 -4.84
C GLU A 143 -9.11 -24.49 -4.67
N GLY A 144 -10.12 -25.15 -4.09
CA GLY A 144 -11.42 -24.57 -3.79
C GLY A 144 -11.33 -23.40 -2.80
N GLU A 145 -10.56 -23.56 -1.73
CA GLU A 145 -10.31 -22.49 -0.75
C GLU A 145 -9.60 -21.30 -1.38
N TYR A 146 -8.51 -21.54 -2.11
CA TYR A 146 -7.78 -20.45 -2.79
C TYR A 146 -8.65 -19.71 -3.81
N LYS A 147 -9.56 -20.38 -4.51
CA LYS A 147 -10.51 -19.72 -5.42
C LYS A 147 -11.49 -18.80 -4.67
N ARG A 148 -11.95 -19.20 -3.48
CA ARG A 148 -12.82 -18.36 -2.64
C ARG A 148 -12.06 -17.12 -2.16
N ASP A 149 -10.85 -17.31 -1.64
CA ASP A 149 -9.99 -16.22 -1.18
C ASP A 149 -9.69 -15.21 -2.30
N ILE A 150 -9.40 -15.69 -3.50
CA ILE A 150 -9.17 -14.82 -4.68
C ILE A 150 -10.41 -13.96 -4.96
N ASN A 151 -11.60 -14.56 -4.93
CA ASN A 151 -12.83 -13.84 -5.21
C ASN A 151 -13.14 -12.78 -4.14
N ASP A 152 -12.93 -13.11 -2.87
CA ASP A 152 -13.14 -12.17 -1.78
C ASP A 152 -12.11 -11.03 -1.79
N MET A 153 -10.85 -11.32 -2.09
CA MET A 153 -9.82 -10.30 -2.31
C MET A 153 -10.15 -9.40 -3.51
N GLN A 154 -10.70 -9.94 -4.60
CA GLN A 154 -11.15 -9.15 -5.75
C GLN A 154 -12.32 -8.22 -5.40
N LYS A 155 -13.28 -8.67 -4.58
CA LYS A 155 -14.37 -7.82 -4.08
C LYS A 155 -13.83 -6.70 -3.19
N GLN A 156 -12.93 -7.01 -2.27
CA GLN A 156 -12.29 -6.02 -1.41
C GLN A 156 -11.52 -4.99 -2.24
N LYS A 157 -10.75 -5.42 -3.24
CA LYS A 157 -10.05 -4.53 -4.17
C LYS A 157 -11.02 -3.56 -4.86
N LYS A 158 -12.14 -4.04 -5.38
CA LYS A 158 -13.16 -3.15 -6.00
C LYS A 158 -13.70 -2.11 -5.02
N GLN A 159 -14.11 -2.55 -3.83
CA GLN A 159 -14.62 -1.64 -2.79
C GLN A 159 -13.61 -0.58 -2.37
N LEU A 160 -12.33 -0.95 -2.25
CA LEU A 160 -11.24 -0.02 -1.95
C LEU A 160 -11.03 0.98 -3.09
N THR A 161 -11.02 0.52 -4.34
CA THR A 161 -10.91 1.40 -5.52
C THR A 161 -12.05 2.42 -5.57
N ASP A 162 -13.28 2.00 -5.30
CA ASP A 162 -14.45 2.89 -5.30
C ASP A 162 -14.35 3.94 -4.20
N LYS A 163 -13.90 3.56 -2.99
CA LYS A 163 -13.64 4.49 -1.89
C LYS A 163 -12.53 5.49 -2.21
N VAL A 164 -11.45 5.04 -2.86
CA VAL A 164 -10.36 5.93 -3.29
C VAL A 164 -10.84 6.93 -4.32
N SER A 165 -11.60 6.48 -5.32
CA SER A 165 -12.20 7.37 -6.34
C SER A 165 -13.13 8.42 -5.71
N ALA A 166 -14.00 8.00 -4.78
CA ALA A 166 -14.88 8.92 -4.07
C ALA A 166 -14.11 9.95 -3.22
N ALA A 167 -13.08 9.51 -2.49
CA ALA A 167 -12.24 10.39 -1.68
C ALA A 167 -11.43 11.38 -2.54
N GLN A 168 -10.92 10.93 -3.69
CA GLN A 168 -10.25 11.81 -4.66
C GLN A 168 -11.21 12.89 -5.21
N GLY A 169 -12.45 12.50 -5.53
CA GLY A 169 -13.48 13.44 -5.96
C GLY A 169 -13.82 14.49 -4.89
N GLN A 170 -13.94 14.09 -3.63
CA GLN A 170 -14.15 15.03 -2.51
C GLN A 170 -12.95 15.95 -2.31
N ARG A 171 -11.73 15.42 -2.37
CA ARG A 171 -10.50 16.22 -2.21
C ARG A 171 -10.37 17.28 -3.31
N ALA A 172 -10.69 16.94 -4.55
CA ALA A 172 -10.68 17.89 -5.66
C ALA A 172 -11.69 19.04 -5.44
N ARG A 173 -12.89 18.74 -4.92
CA ARG A 173 -13.89 19.76 -4.59
C ARG A 173 -13.42 20.70 -3.49
N VAL A 174 -12.88 20.15 -2.40
CA VAL A 174 -12.38 20.95 -1.28
C VAL A 174 -11.20 21.83 -1.72
N GLU A 175 -10.30 21.32 -2.56
CA GLU A 175 -9.18 22.13 -3.07
C GLU A 175 -9.67 23.27 -3.98
N GLN A 176 -10.68 23.02 -4.83
CA GLN A 176 -11.31 24.08 -5.63
C GLN A 176 -11.96 25.15 -4.74
N GLU A 177 -12.72 24.75 -3.72
CA GLU A 177 -13.33 25.68 -2.77
C GLU A 177 -12.29 26.51 -2.01
N LYS A 178 -11.22 25.85 -1.56
CA LYS A 178 -10.08 26.52 -0.92
C LYS A 178 -9.43 27.54 -1.85
N GLN A 179 -9.17 27.17 -3.11
CA GLN A 179 -8.56 28.10 -4.06
C GLN A 179 -9.44 29.33 -4.29
N ILE A 180 -10.76 29.13 -4.47
CA ILE A 180 -11.73 30.23 -4.59
C ILE A 180 -11.72 31.11 -3.33
N MET A 181 -11.62 30.51 -2.14
CA MET A 181 -11.58 31.26 -0.89
C MET A 181 -10.28 32.07 -0.74
N VAL A 182 -9.14 31.48 -1.10
CA VAL A 182 -7.84 32.17 -1.10
C VAL A 182 -7.86 33.34 -2.09
N ASP A 183 -8.37 33.14 -3.29
CA ASP A 183 -8.46 34.19 -4.30
C ASP A 183 -9.39 35.34 -3.82
N LYS A 184 -10.51 35.01 -3.15
CA LYS A 184 -11.40 36.01 -2.54
C LYS A 184 -10.75 36.77 -1.39
N LEU A 185 -9.97 36.10 -0.54
CA LEU A 185 -9.24 36.75 0.56
C LEU A 185 -8.19 37.70 0.00
N ARG A 186 -7.41 37.24 -1.00
CA ARG A 186 -6.42 38.06 -1.69
C ARG A 186 -7.04 39.31 -2.31
N GLN A 187 -8.17 39.17 -3.02
CA GLN A 187 -8.89 40.31 -3.59
C GLN A 187 -9.36 41.30 -2.52
N ARG A 188 -9.78 40.82 -1.35
CA ARG A 188 -10.19 41.67 -0.22
C ARG A 188 -9.01 42.40 0.41
N GLU A 189 -7.87 41.73 0.56
CA GLU A 189 -6.64 42.33 1.06
C GLU A 189 -6.13 43.41 0.11
N GLU A 190 -6.06 43.11 -1.19
CA GLU A 190 -5.68 44.08 -2.24
C GLU A 190 -6.61 45.30 -2.24
N ALA A 191 -7.94 45.10 -2.15
CA ALA A 191 -8.90 46.20 -2.07
C ALA A 191 -8.79 47.03 -0.76
N MET A 192 -8.48 46.39 0.37
CA MET A 192 -8.28 47.09 1.64
C MET A 192 -7.01 47.96 1.59
N GLU A 193 -5.92 47.41 1.06
CA GLU A 193 -4.64 48.11 0.92
C GLU A 193 -4.74 49.26 -0.08
N GLU A 194 -5.44 49.07 -1.20
CA GLU A 194 -5.72 50.15 -2.16
C GLU A 194 -6.56 51.26 -1.52
N SER A 195 -7.63 50.91 -0.80
CA SER A 195 -8.45 51.89 -0.09
C SER A 195 -7.62 52.70 0.89
N LYS A 196 -6.75 52.05 1.68
CA LYS A 196 -5.87 52.72 2.66
C LYS A 196 -4.91 53.70 2.00
N ARG A 197 -4.27 53.30 0.88
CA ARG A 197 -3.38 54.17 0.10
C ARG A 197 -4.10 55.40 -0.47
N ILE A 198 -5.35 55.24 -0.90
CA ILE A 198 -6.19 56.36 -1.36
C ILE A 198 -6.48 57.32 -0.20
N THR A 199 -6.83 56.79 0.98
CA THR A 199 -7.05 57.58 2.20
C THR A 199 -5.83 58.42 2.56
N GLU A 200 -4.66 57.78 2.65
CA GLU A 200 -3.40 58.43 3.01
C GLU A 200 -3.05 59.53 2.02
N ARG A 201 -3.10 59.25 0.71
CA ARG A 201 -2.80 60.24 -0.33
C ARG A 201 -3.72 61.46 -0.25
N ALA A 202 -5.01 61.26 -0.01
CA ALA A 202 -5.97 62.34 0.11
C ALA A 202 -5.73 63.22 1.35
N ILE A 203 -5.36 62.61 2.48
CA ILE A 203 -4.98 63.35 3.69
C ILE A 203 -3.71 64.16 3.45
N MET A 204 -2.68 63.58 2.83
CA MET A 204 -1.42 64.27 2.53
C MET A 204 -1.63 65.47 1.61
N GLN A 205 -2.48 65.34 0.58
CA GLN A 205 -2.84 66.45 -0.31
C GLN A 205 -3.57 67.57 0.43
N ALA A 206 -4.49 67.22 1.34
CA ALA A 206 -5.21 68.18 2.17
C ALA A 206 -4.30 68.90 3.20
N ALA A 207 -3.29 68.20 3.71
CA ALA A 207 -2.26 68.79 4.57
C ALA A 207 -1.35 69.77 3.79
N GLN A 208 -0.86 69.37 2.62
CA GLN A 208 -0.01 70.20 1.75
C GLN A 208 -0.72 71.46 1.24
N SER A 209 -2.03 71.36 0.97
CA SER A 209 -2.86 72.51 0.57
C SER A 209 -3.24 73.43 1.74
N GLY A 210 -2.86 73.10 2.98
CA GLY A 210 -3.15 73.90 4.17
C GLY A 210 -4.60 73.81 4.67
N GLN A 211 -5.42 72.90 4.10
CA GLN A 211 -6.79 72.65 4.53
C GLN A 211 -6.84 71.94 5.88
N LEU A 212 -5.88 71.04 6.14
CA LEU A 212 -5.68 70.39 7.43
C LEU A 212 -4.39 70.93 8.06
N ARG A 213 -4.51 71.60 9.21
CA ARG A 213 -3.37 72.17 9.95
C ARG A 213 -2.96 71.22 11.08
N GLY A 214 -1.66 71.17 11.38
CA GLY A 214 -1.11 70.32 12.44
C GLY A 214 -1.02 68.84 12.09
N VAL A 215 -0.95 68.52 10.80
CA VAL A 215 -0.69 67.17 10.26
C VAL A 215 0.75 67.13 9.76
N HIS A 216 1.56 66.23 10.31
CA HIS A 216 2.98 66.11 9.96
C HIS A 216 3.25 65.11 8.84
N GLY A 217 2.48 64.03 8.80
CA GLY A 217 2.67 62.98 7.81
C GLY A 217 2.48 61.58 8.39
N ARG A 218 2.83 60.57 7.60
CA ARG A 218 2.82 59.18 8.02
C ARG A 218 4.04 58.92 8.90
N LEU A 219 3.89 58.16 9.98
CA LEU A 219 4.99 57.89 10.91
C LEU A 219 6.23 57.30 10.21
N GLY A 220 6.04 56.41 9.24
CA GLY A 220 7.12 55.83 8.45
C GLY A 220 7.88 56.82 7.54
N ASP A 221 7.29 57.95 7.18
CA ASP A 221 7.98 58.99 6.39
C ASP A 221 8.77 59.97 7.28
N LEU A 222 8.51 59.96 8.59
CA LEU A 222 9.09 60.87 9.57
C LEU A 222 10.35 60.31 10.25
N GLY A 223 10.74 59.07 9.94
CA GLY A 223 11.93 58.43 10.49
C GLY A 223 12.65 57.60 9.44
N THR A 224 13.98 57.52 9.56
CA THR A 224 14.83 56.69 8.71
C THR A 224 15.57 55.68 9.58
N VAL A 225 15.69 54.45 9.08
CA VAL A 225 16.42 53.35 9.75
C VAL A 225 17.54 52.91 8.83
N ASP A 226 18.64 52.40 9.41
CA ASP A 226 19.73 51.79 8.65
C ASP A 226 19.24 50.52 7.92
N ASP A 227 19.65 50.36 6.66
CA ASP A 227 19.25 49.25 5.77
C ASP A 227 19.46 47.87 6.39
N VAL A 228 20.46 47.71 7.26
CA VAL A 228 20.74 46.44 7.96
C VAL A 228 19.59 46.02 8.88
N TYR A 229 18.86 46.98 9.44
CA TYR A 229 17.78 46.74 10.39
C TYR A 229 16.37 47.01 9.81
N ASP A 230 16.28 47.51 8.58
CA ASP A 230 15.02 47.97 7.98
C ASP A 230 13.92 46.88 7.98
N VAL A 231 14.25 45.66 7.54
CA VAL A 231 13.28 44.55 7.50
C VAL A 231 12.76 44.19 8.89
N ALA A 232 13.64 44.19 9.91
CA ALA A 232 13.27 43.87 11.27
C ALA A 232 12.41 44.99 11.90
N ALA A 233 12.79 46.25 11.68
CA ALA A 233 12.07 47.42 12.17
C ALA A 233 10.68 47.55 11.52
N CYS A 234 10.59 47.42 10.19
CA CYS A 234 9.34 47.47 9.44
C CYS A 234 8.38 46.31 9.80
N THR A 235 8.91 45.12 10.03
CA THR A 235 8.09 43.97 10.46
C THR A 235 7.59 44.15 11.89
N ALA A 236 8.44 44.61 12.81
CA ALA A 236 8.07 44.82 14.21
C ALA A 236 7.06 45.96 14.40
N ALA A 237 7.15 47.01 13.60
CA ALA A 237 6.27 48.18 13.67
C ALA A 237 5.11 48.13 12.64
N SER A 238 4.91 47.00 11.97
CA SER A 238 3.90 46.82 10.92
C SER A 238 2.50 47.27 11.41
N GLY A 239 1.85 48.14 10.64
CA GLY A 239 0.56 48.75 10.96
C GLY A 239 0.62 50.02 11.81
N THR A 240 1.66 50.23 12.63
CA THR A 240 1.84 51.49 13.37
C THR A 240 2.57 52.57 12.57
N LEU A 241 3.45 52.15 11.66
CA LEU A 241 4.15 53.05 10.74
C LEU A 241 3.20 53.79 9.80
N ASP A 242 2.03 53.22 9.53
CA ASP A 242 1.03 53.82 8.64
C ASP A 242 0.10 54.83 9.33
N ASN A 243 0.28 55.04 10.63
CA ASN A 243 -0.51 56.01 11.37
C ASN A 243 -0.09 57.44 11.00
N ILE A 244 -1.08 58.34 10.99
CA ILE A 244 -0.87 59.76 10.68
C ILE A 244 -0.53 60.52 11.96
N VAL A 245 0.59 61.24 11.97
CA VAL A 245 1.05 62.02 13.13
C VAL A 245 0.45 63.42 13.10
N VAL A 246 -0.16 63.84 14.21
CA VAL A 246 -0.81 65.15 14.39
C VAL A 246 -0.43 65.80 15.71
N ASP A 247 -0.40 67.14 15.75
CA ASP A 247 0.02 67.91 16.93
C ASP A 247 -0.96 67.80 18.11
N HIS A 248 -2.23 68.10 17.86
CA HIS A 248 -3.26 68.26 18.89
C HIS A 248 -4.48 67.37 18.62
N ALA A 249 -5.28 67.11 19.65
CA ALA A 249 -6.51 66.32 19.52
C ALA A 249 -7.53 66.95 18.57
N GLU A 250 -7.56 68.28 18.47
CA GLU A 250 -8.43 69.02 17.55
C GLU A 250 -8.06 68.75 16.08
N ALA A 251 -6.76 68.72 15.76
CA ALA A 251 -6.28 68.37 14.42
C ALA A 251 -6.64 66.92 14.05
N ALA A 252 -6.57 65.99 15.01
CA ALA A 252 -7.01 64.61 14.81
C ALA A 252 -8.51 64.52 14.46
N GLN A 253 -9.35 65.29 15.17
CA GLN A 253 -10.78 65.35 14.88
C GLN A 253 -11.06 65.92 13.49
N ALA A 254 -10.36 66.98 13.09
CA ALA A 254 -10.47 67.56 11.75
C ALA A 254 -10.10 66.57 10.63
N VAL A 255 -9.04 65.76 10.83
CA VAL A 255 -8.66 64.69 9.89
C VAL A 255 -9.75 63.63 9.79
N VAL A 256 -10.31 63.18 10.92
CA VAL A 256 -11.40 62.19 10.95
C VAL A 256 -12.67 62.73 10.28
N GLU A 257 -13.02 63.98 10.52
CA GLU A 257 -14.16 64.64 9.87
C GLU A 257 -13.96 64.78 8.36
N PHE A 258 -12.76 65.17 7.92
CA PHE A 258 -12.40 65.23 6.51
C PHE A 258 -12.53 63.85 5.83
N CYS A 259 -12.02 62.79 6.46
CA CYS A 259 -12.17 61.43 5.98
C CYS A 259 -13.63 60.98 5.92
N LYS A 260 -14.47 61.38 6.89
CA LYS A 260 -15.91 61.10 6.88
C LYS A 260 -16.64 61.82 5.76
N GLN A 261 -16.39 63.11 5.56
CA GLN A 261 -17.03 63.93 4.52
C GLN A 261 -16.73 63.40 3.11
N ARG A 262 -15.48 62.96 2.88
CA ARG A 262 -15.04 62.42 1.59
C ARG A 262 -15.17 60.90 1.48
N ARG A 263 -15.71 60.23 2.51
CA ARG A 263 -15.88 58.76 2.58
C ARG A 263 -14.59 57.98 2.28
N LEU A 264 -13.46 58.47 2.80
CA LEU A 264 -12.13 57.94 2.51
C LEU A 264 -11.77 56.70 3.34
N GLY A 265 -12.62 56.24 4.26
CA GLY A 265 -12.38 55.03 5.06
C GLY A 265 -11.87 55.32 6.47
N ARG A 266 -11.12 54.36 7.04
CA ARG A 266 -10.61 54.44 8.42
C ARG A 266 -9.20 54.98 8.43
N VAL A 267 -8.91 55.88 9.37
CA VAL A 267 -7.58 56.44 9.61
C VAL A 267 -7.28 56.36 11.10
N THR A 268 -6.04 56.02 11.44
CA THR A 268 -5.53 56.03 12.80
C THR A 268 -4.54 57.18 12.92
N CYS A 269 -4.76 58.06 13.90
CA CYS A 269 -3.90 59.21 14.14
C CYS A 269 -3.14 59.06 15.46
N ILE A 270 -1.87 59.45 15.47
CA ILE A 270 -1.03 59.57 16.67
C ILE A 270 -1.02 61.05 17.07
N ILE A 271 -1.54 61.35 18.25
CA ILE A 271 -1.64 62.72 18.78
C ILE A 271 -0.41 63.00 19.65
N LEU A 272 0.49 63.86 19.18
CA LEU A 272 1.75 64.17 19.87
C LEU A 272 1.53 64.69 21.30
N ASP A 273 0.53 65.55 21.52
CA ASP A 273 0.15 66.05 22.86
C ASP A 273 -0.22 64.94 23.87
N LYS A 274 -0.65 63.77 23.39
CA LYS A 274 -1.07 62.64 24.24
C LYS A 274 -0.05 61.51 24.29
N VAL A 275 1.01 61.56 23.49
CA VAL A 275 2.11 60.60 23.59
C VAL A 275 2.88 60.92 24.87
N GLY A 276 2.65 60.15 25.92
CA GLY A 276 3.42 60.26 27.16
C GLY A 276 4.90 60.01 26.85
N ILE A 277 5.75 61.00 27.12
CA ILE A 277 7.20 60.86 26.99
C ILE A 277 7.66 59.81 28.02
N LEU A 278 7.73 58.56 27.58
CA LEU A 278 8.37 57.47 28.31
C LEU A 278 9.88 57.73 28.31
N GLY A 279 10.38 58.59 29.21
CA GLY A 279 11.83 58.68 29.43
C GLY A 279 12.43 60.04 29.76
N ARG A 280 11.81 60.86 30.62
CA ARG A 280 12.60 61.87 31.37
C ARG A 280 12.67 61.55 32.86
N ASP A 281 11.58 61.10 33.47
CA ASP A 281 11.57 60.85 34.92
C ASP A 281 12.21 59.53 35.35
N THR A 282 12.18 58.48 34.54
CA THR A 282 12.61 57.14 34.95
C THR A 282 14.11 56.91 34.84
N LEU A 283 14.79 57.54 33.87
CA LEU A 283 16.26 57.44 33.73
C LEU A 283 16.99 58.34 34.72
N VAL A 284 16.50 59.57 34.95
CA VAL A 284 17.11 60.49 35.92
C VAL A 284 16.93 59.98 37.35
N ARG A 285 15.76 59.42 37.70
CA ARG A 285 15.55 58.79 39.02
C ARG A 285 16.37 57.52 39.24
N SER A 286 16.56 56.69 38.23
CA SER A 286 17.37 55.47 38.38
C SER A 286 18.86 55.80 38.50
N TYR A 287 19.35 56.83 37.79
CA TYR A 287 20.73 57.31 37.91
C TYR A 287 21.02 58.01 39.26
N LEU A 288 20.08 58.83 39.76
CA LEU A 288 20.21 59.47 41.09
C LEU A 288 20.16 58.47 42.24
N ARG A 289 19.34 57.41 42.12
CA ARG A 289 19.25 56.32 43.10
C ARG A 289 20.52 55.47 43.17
N LEU A 290 21.19 55.25 42.03
CA LEU A 290 22.50 54.57 41.97
C LEU A 290 23.63 55.38 42.61
N LEU A 291 23.53 56.71 42.63
CA LEU A 291 24.52 57.61 43.24
C LEU A 291 24.23 57.97 44.71
N GLY A 292 23.17 57.39 45.32
CA GLY A 292 22.87 57.55 46.75
C GLY A 292 22.53 58.98 47.19
N ARG A 293 22.11 59.85 46.26
CA ARG A 293 21.78 61.26 46.54
C ARG A 293 20.28 61.49 46.38
N ASP A 294 19.48 60.87 47.25
CA ASP A 294 18.02 61.01 47.25
C ASP A 294 17.52 62.29 47.96
N SER A 295 18.40 63.17 48.46
CA SER A 295 18.00 64.31 49.30
C SER A 295 18.28 65.72 48.75
N MET A 296 18.70 65.87 47.48
CA MET A 296 18.83 67.21 46.89
C MET A 296 17.61 67.54 46.03
N ALA A 297 16.73 68.36 46.60
CA ALA A 297 15.67 69.05 45.88
C ALA A 297 16.27 69.78 44.68
N VAL A 298 15.79 69.43 43.47
CA VAL A 298 16.09 70.20 42.27
C VAL A 298 15.19 71.43 42.33
N ARG A 299 15.80 72.58 42.68
CA ARG A 299 15.27 73.89 42.36
C ARG A 299 15.19 73.99 40.83
N GLU A 300 14.01 74.34 40.34
CA GLU A 300 13.84 74.92 39.01
C GLU A 300 14.66 76.19 38.93
N ASP A 301 15.48 76.31 37.89
CA ASP A 301 15.88 77.59 37.31
C ASP A 301 16.15 77.38 35.82
N ASP A 302 15.65 78.36 35.07
CA ASP A 302 15.49 78.45 33.62
C ASP A 302 16.80 78.54 32.82
N ASP A 303 16.63 78.49 31.49
CA ASP A 303 17.50 79.09 30.47
C ASP A 303 18.87 78.45 30.22
N ASN A 304 18.91 77.45 29.34
CA ASN A 304 19.35 77.67 27.95
C ASN A 304 19.47 76.37 27.17
N GLY A 305 18.95 76.42 25.95
CA GLY A 305 18.91 75.31 25.02
C GLY A 305 20.27 74.81 24.54
N ARG A 306 20.14 73.67 23.83
CA ARG A 306 21.09 72.92 23.01
C ARG A 306 21.81 71.78 23.72
N VAL A 307 21.36 70.57 23.38
CA VAL A 307 22.29 69.51 23.00
C VAL A 307 21.83 68.99 21.64
N LEU A 308 22.72 69.16 20.67
CA LEU A 308 22.69 68.56 19.34
C LEU A 308 22.78 67.03 19.45
N LEU A 309 21.99 66.33 18.65
CA LEU A 309 22.42 65.08 17.99
C LEU A 309 22.68 65.42 16.53
#